data_AF-A0AA43V2W9-F1
#
_entry.id   AF-A0AA43V2W9-F1
#
_cell.length_a   1.000
_cell.length_b   1.000
_cell.length_c   1.000
_cell.angle_alpha   90.00
_cell.angle_beta   90.00
_cell.angle_gamma   90.00
#
_symmetry.space_group_name_H-M   'P 1'
#
loop_
_entity.id
_entity.type
_entity.pdbx_description
1 polymer ?
#
loop_
_entity_poly.entity_id
_entity_poly.type
_entity_poly.pdbx_seq_one_letter_code
_entity_poly.pdbx_strand_id
1 'polypeptide(L)'
;WPFSTLGWPDSESEDFKRYYPTNALVTGYDIIFFWVARMIFQGLEFTDRRPFNDVLLHGLVRAEDGRKMSKSLGNGVDPMDVIDEYGADSLRYFLATGSSPGHDLRYSTEKVESVWNFINKIWNGARFSLMNIGEDFKVEDIDLSGNLSLADKWILTRLNETIATVTDLSDKYEFGEVGRALYNFIWDDFCDWYIEMSKIPMNGN
;
A
#
# COMPACT_ATOMS: atom_id res chain seq x y z
N TRP A 1 4.82 -1.53 -26.27
CA TRP A 1 3.90 -1.39 -25.13
C TRP A 1 3.72 0.05 -24.68
N PRO A 2 4.76 0.80 -24.23
CA PRO A 2 4.55 2.04 -23.47
C PRO A 2 3.92 3.20 -24.26
N PHE A 3 3.95 3.13 -25.59
CA PHE A 3 3.31 4.09 -26.50
C PHE A 3 2.23 3.44 -27.38
N SER A 4 2.37 2.15 -27.70
CA SER A 4 1.42 1.43 -28.57
C SER A 4 0.02 1.30 -27.96
N THR A 5 -0.09 1.31 -26.62
CA THR A 5 -1.39 1.31 -25.92
C THR A 5 -2.05 2.69 -25.89
N LEU A 6 -1.36 3.73 -26.36
CA LEU A 6 -1.80 5.14 -26.31
C LEU A 6 -2.17 5.68 -27.71
N GLY A 7 -2.38 4.79 -28.68
CA GLY A 7 -2.75 5.16 -30.06
C GLY A 7 -1.58 5.40 -31.02
N TRP A 8 -0.33 5.23 -30.57
CA TRP A 8 0.83 5.22 -31.48
C TRP A 8 0.67 4.10 -32.54
N PRO A 9 0.96 4.34 -33.83
CA PRO A 9 1.84 5.39 -34.38
C PRO A 9 1.19 6.74 -34.68
N ASP A 10 -0.09 6.95 -34.38
CA ASP A 10 -0.70 8.27 -34.51
C ASP A 10 -0.16 9.23 -33.44
N SER A 11 0.78 10.10 -33.82
CA SER A 11 1.36 11.11 -32.93
C SER A 11 0.36 12.17 -32.50
N GLU A 12 -0.77 12.30 -33.21
CA GLU A 12 -1.82 13.25 -32.88
C GLU A 12 -2.79 12.73 -31.83
N SER A 13 -2.73 11.43 -31.49
CA SER A 13 -3.50 10.80 -30.42
C SER A 13 -3.39 11.59 -29.11
N GLU A 14 -4.54 11.93 -28.53
CA GLU A 14 -4.63 12.67 -27.27
C GLU A 14 -3.94 11.90 -26.13
N ASP A 15 -4.14 10.58 -26.07
CA ASP A 15 -3.55 9.72 -25.04
C ASP A 15 -2.03 9.67 -25.16
N PHE A 16 -1.49 9.60 -26.37
CA PHE A 16 -0.05 9.61 -26.60
C PHE A 16 0.57 10.93 -26.12
N LYS A 17 -0.03 12.07 -26.50
CA LYS A 17 0.46 13.40 -26.08
C LYS A 17 0.38 13.60 -24.57
N ARG A 18 -0.68 13.10 -23.93
CA ARG A 18 -0.94 13.31 -22.50
C ARG A 18 -0.14 12.39 -21.59
N TYR A 19 -0.01 11.11 -21.97
CA TYR A 19 0.48 10.07 -21.06
C TYR A 19 1.86 9.51 -21.42
N TYR A 20 2.44 9.90 -22.56
CA TYR A 20 3.80 9.50 -22.93
C TYR A 20 4.82 10.63 -22.74
N PRO A 21 5.93 10.41 -22.01
CA PRO A 21 6.32 9.17 -21.32
C PRO A 21 5.54 8.94 -20.01
N THR A 22 5.45 7.68 -19.61
CA THR A 22 4.74 7.29 -18.38
C THR A 22 5.56 7.63 -17.13
N ASN A 23 4.94 7.76 -15.96
CA ASN A 23 5.66 8.10 -14.74
C ASN A 23 6.54 6.94 -14.23
N ALA A 24 5.95 5.78 -13.95
CA ALA A 24 6.66 4.64 -13.37
C ALA A 24 6.29 3.33 -14.08
N LEU A 25 7.31 2.48 -14.30
CA LEU A 25 7.12 1.08 -14.69
C LEU A 25 7.39 0.18 -13.48
N VAL A 26 6.41 -0.61 -13.08
CA VAL A 26 6.53 -1.60 -11.99
C VAL A 26 6.66 -2.99 -12.60
N THR A 27 7.71 -3.75 -12.23
CA THR A 27 7.89 -5.12 -12.73
C THR A 27 8.85 -5.94 -11.87
N GLY A 28 8.80 -7.27 -12.00
CA GLY A 28 9.81 -8.18 -11.47
C GLY A 28 11.16 -7.99 -12.16
N TYR A 29 12.27 -8.18 -11.42
CA TYR A 29 13.62 -8.07 -11.98
C TYR A 29 13.95 -9.15 -13.03
N ASP A 30 13.17 -10.23 -13.09
CA ASP A 30 13.43 -11.39 -13.96
C ASP A 30 13.23 -11.07 -15.45
N ILE A 31 12.49 -10.01 -15.77
CA ILE A 31 12.22 -9.58 -17.15
C ILE A 31 12.88 -8.24 -17.51
N ILE A 32 13.89 -7.79 -16.76
CA ILE A 32 14.63 -6.54 -17.06
C ILE A 32 15.13 -6.51 -18.52
N PHE A 33 15.83 -7.56 -18.96
CA PHE A 33 16.39 -7.57 -20.32
C PHE A 33 15.36 -7.87 -21.41
N PHE A 34 14.34 -8.67 -21.10
CA PHE A 34 13.35 -9.12 -22.09
C PHE A 34 12.19 -8.14 -22.29
N TRP A 35 11.94 -7.28 -21.30
CA TRP A 35 10.82 -6.35 -21.30
C TRP A 35 11.30 -4.90 -21.13
N VAL A 36 11.89 -4.56 -19.97
CA VAL A 36 12.25 -3.18 -19.61
C VAL A 36 13.22 -2.59 -20.63
N ALA A 37 14.34 -3.27 -20.87
CA ALA A 37 15.36 -2.82 -21.83
C ALA A 37 14.79 -2.72 -23.25
N ARG A 38 13.94 -3.68 -23.67
CA ARG A 38 13.30 -3.65 -24.99
C ARG A 38 12.40 -2.42 -25.16
N MET A 39 11.62 -2.07 -24.14
CA MET A 39 10.81 -0.86 -24.16
C MET A 39 11.65 0.42 -24.21
N ILE A 40 12.79 0.46 -23.54
CA ILE A 40 13.72 1.60 -23.59
C ILE A 40 14.25 1.78 -25.01
N PHE A 41 14.82 0.72 -25.60
CA PHE A 41 15.36 0.79 -26.96
C PHE A 41 14.29 1.19 -27.98
N GLN A 42 13.10 0.60 -27.92
CA GLN A 42 12.01 0.92 -28.83
C GLN A 42 11.45 2.33 -28.61
N GLY A 43 11.35 2.78 -27.36
CA GLY A 43 10.92 4.15 -27.04
C GLY A 43 11.87 5.18 -27.64
N LEU A 44 13.18 4.98 -27.45
CA LEU A 44 14.20 5.84 -28.03
C LEU A 44 14.19 5.81 -29.56
N GLU A 45 14.12 4.63 -30.17
CA GLU A 45 14.12 4.48 -31.63
C GLU A 45 12.90 5.12 -32.31
N PHE A 46 11.70 4.95 -31.75
CA PHE A 46 10.45 5.35 -32.43
C PHE A 46 9.90 6.70 -32.01
N THR A 47 10.39 7.28 -30.91
CA THR A 47 9.84 8.51 -30.34
C THR A 47 10.88 9.51 -29.87
N ASP A 48 12.17 9.17 -29.94
CA ASP A 48 13.29 9.95 -29.41
C ASP A 48 13.18 10.30 -27.91
N ARG A 49 12.33 9.57 -27.17
CA ARG A 49 12.06 9.81 -25.75
C ARG A 49 12.20 8.52 -24.95
N ARG A 50 12.65 8.65 -23.70
CA ARG A 50 12.60 7.54 -22.75
C ARG A 50 11.13 7.17 -22.49
N PRO A 51 10.77 5.89 -22.35
CA PRO A 51 9.37 5.47 -22.19
C PRO A 51 8.77 5.75 -20.80
N PHE A 52 9.59 5.81 -19.75
CA PHE A 52 9.17 6.03 -18.37
C PHE A 52 10.19 6.89 -17.61
N ASN A 53 9.75 7.57 -16.54
CA ASN A 53 10.65 8.32 -15.66
C ASN A 53 11.34 7.40 -14.64
N ASP A 54 10.58 6.55 -13.97
CA ASP A 54 11.06 5.62 -12.95
C ASP A 54 10.84 4.16 -13.36
N VAL A 55 11.69 3.26 -12.85
CA VAL A 55 11.49 1.80 -12.91
C VAL A 55 11.57 1.23 -11.50
N LEU A 56 10.44 0.75 -11.00
CA LEU A 56 10.36 0.06 -9.72
C LEU A 56 10.47 -1.45 -9.95
N LEU A 57 11.62 -1.99 -9.55
CA LEU A 57 11.89 -3.42 -9.62
C LEU A 57 11.55 -4.08 -8.29
N HIS A 58 10.52 -4.93 -8.27
CA HIS A 58 10.23 -5.78 -7.13
C HIS A 58 10.87 -7.17 -7.30
N GLY A 59 11.05 -7.89 -6.20
CA GLY A 59 11.47 -9.28 -6.27
C GLY A 59 10.36 -10.23 -6.68
N LEU A 60 10.66 -11.52 -6.63
CA LEU A 60 9.70 -12.57 -6.94
C LEU A 60 9.07 -13.11 -5.66
N VAL A 61 7.80 -13.50 -5.74
CA VAL A 61 7.17 -14.29 -4.70
C VAL A 61 7.71 -15.72 -4.77
N ARG A 62 8.23 -16.20 -3.64
CA ARG A 62 8.78 -17.54 -3.43
C ARG A 62 7.85 -18.32 -2.53
N ALA A 63 7.86 -19.64 -2.67
CA ALA A 63 7.23 -20.51 -1.69
C ALA A 63 7.89 -20.32 -0.31
N GLU A 64 7.24 -20.84 0.74
CA GLU A 64 7.70 -20.69 2.13
C GLU A 64 9.13 -21.22 2.34
N ASP A 65 9.48 -22.30 1.65
CA ASP A 65 10.82 -22.90 1.63
C ASP A 65 11.85 -22.14 0.78
N GLY A 66 11.47 -21.00 0.19
CA GLY A 66 12.30 -20.14 -0.63
C GLY A 66 12.43 -20.56 -2.11
N ARG A 67 11.84 -21.69 -2.53
CA ARG A 67 11.88 -22.11 -3.93
C ARG A 67 11.00 -21.22 -4.81
N LYS A 68 11.34 -21.13 -6.11
CA LYS A 68 10.48 -20.48 -7.10
C LYS A 68 9.12 -21.20 -7.12
N MET A 69 8.03 -20.43 -7.08
CA MET A 69 6.70 -20.99 -7.31
C MET A 69 6.58 -21.44 -8.78
N SER A 70 6.08 -22.64 -9.01
CA SER A 70 5.76 -23.10 -10.36
C SER A 70 4.64 -24.13 -10.36
N LYS A 71 3.87 -24.17 -11.46
CA LYS A 71 2.81 -25.17 -11.66
C LYS A 71 3.37 -26.60 -11.62
N SER A 72 4.58 -26.82 -12.12
CA SER A 72 5.19 -28.17 -12.15
C SER A 72 5.62 -28.68 -10.78
N LEU A 73 5.94 -27.78 -9.84
CA LEU A 73 6.33 -28.13 -8.47
C LEU A 73 5.12 -28.21 -7.54
N GLY A 74 3.93 -27.77 -7.97
CA GLY A 74 2.72 -27.75 -7.14
C GLY A 74 2.84 -26.89 -5.88
N ASN A 75 3.84 -25.98 -5.83
CA ASN A 75 4.14 -25.12 -4.68
C ASN A 75 3.64 -23.68 -4.88
N GLY A 76 2.79 -23.46 -5.89
CA GLY A 76 2.13 -22.18 -6.12
C GLY A 76 0.99 -22.01 -5.13
N VAL A 77 0.79 -20.78 -4.67
CA VAL A 77 -0.38 -20.38 -3.91
C VAL A 77 -1.32 -19.65 -4.85
N ASP A 78 -2.58 -20.08 -4.92
CA ASP A 78 -3.58 -19.36 -5.70
C ASP A 78 -4.00 -18.12 -4.90
N PRO A 79 -3.85 -16.90 -5.43
CA PRO A 79 -4.28 -15.70 -4.73
C PRO A 79 -5.78 -15.70 -4.42
N MET A 80 -6.61 -16.38 -5.21
CA MET A 80 -8.06 -16.43 -4.96
C MET A 80 -8.39 -17.24 -3.70
N ASP A 81 -7.71 -18.36 -3.47
CA ASP A 81 -7.89 -19.15 -2.24
C ASP A 81 -7.55 -18.31 -1.00
N VAL A 82 -6.47 -17.52 -1.07
CA VAL A 82 -6.05 -16.63 0.03
C VAL A 82 -7.04 -15.48 0.23
N ILE A 83 -7.61 -14.94 -0.86
CA ILE A 83 -8.64 -13.89 -0.80
C ILE A 83 -9.92 -14.43 -0.15
N ASP A 84 -10.33 -15.63 -0.49
CA ASP A 84 -11.54 -16.25 0.07
C ASP A 84 -11.38 -16.52 1.58
N GLU A 85 -10.17 -16.86 2.03
CA GLU A 85 -9.88 -17.15 3.44
C GLU A 85 -9.56 -15.90 4.28
N TYR A 86 -8.70 -15.01 3.79
CA TYR A 86 -8.14 -13.88 4.55
C TYR A 86 -8.53 -12.50 3.97
N GLY A 87 -9.25 -12.44 2.86
CA GLY A 87 -9.64 -11.19 2.21
C GLY A 87 -8.53 -10.54 1.37
N ALA A 88 -8.96 -9.74 0.40
CA ALA A 88 -8.06 -9.08 -0.54
C ALA A 88 -7.12 -8.06 0.11
N ASP A 89 -7.59 -7.34 1.13
CA ASP A 89 -6.77 -6.34 1.81
C ASP A 89 -5.59 -6.99 2.54
N SER A 90 -5.79 -8.18 3.13
CA SER A 90 -4.72 -8.91 3.83
C SER A 90 -3.62 -9.33 2.86
N LEU A 91 -4.02 -9.91 1.73
CA LEU A 91 -3.07 -10.32 0.69
C LEU A 91 -2.35 -9.10 0.09
N ARG A 92 -3.08 -8.02 -0.22
CA ARG A 92 -2.50 -6.80 -0.81
C ARG A 92 -1.49 -6.14 0.13
N TYR A 93 -1.85 -5.98 1.40
CA TYR A 93 -0.97 -5.38 2.38
C TYR A 93 0.27 -6.26 2.59
N PHE A 94 0.10 -7.57 2.76
CA PHE A 94 1.22 -8.51 2.87
C PHE A 94 2.19 -8.42 1.68
N LEU A 95 1.67 -8.42 0.44
CA LEU A 95 2.50 -8.36 -0.76
C LEU A 95 3.18 -6.99 -0.93
N ALA A 96 2.48 -5.89 -0.64
CA ALA A 96 2.99 -4.54 -0.84
C ALA A 96 4.03 -4.12 0.21
N THR A 97 3.89 -4.60 1.45
CA THR A 97 4.76 -4.21 2.58
C THR A 97 5.74 -5.31 2.97
N GLY A 98 5.62 -6.51 2.42
CA GLY A 98 6.38 -7.69 2.85
C GLY A 98 7.83 -7.76 2.35
N SER A 99 8.22 -6.91 1.40
CA SER A 99 9.57 -6.88 0.84
C SER A 99 10.02 -5.48 0.48
N SER A 100 11.29 -5.19 0.70
CA SER A 100 11.95 -4.03 0.10
C SER A 100 12.11 -4.21 -1.42
N PRO A 101 12.14 -3.12 -2.19
CA PRO A 101 12.39 -3.18 -3.64
C PRO A 101 13.63 -4.04 -3.99
N GLY A 102 13.51 -4.87 -5.02
CA GLY A 102 14.54 -5.79 -5.48
C GLY A 102 14.71 -7.08 -4.69
N HIS A 103 14.12 -7.20 -3.49
CA HIS A 103 14.20 -8.42 -2.68
C HIS A 103 13.02 -9.36 -2.93
N ASP A 104 13.31 -10.66 -2.99
CA ASP A 104 12.29 -11.69 -3.07
C ASP A 104 11.47 -11.78 -1.78
N LEU A 105 10.16 -11.98 -1.93
CA LEU A 105 9.23 -12.19 -0.83
C LEU A 105 8.99 -13.69 -0.66
N ARG A 106 9.22 -14.23 0.54
CA ARG A 106 8.74 -15.58 0.87
C ARG A 106 7.29 -15.51 1.32
N TYR A 107 6.42 -16.22 0.62
CA TYR A 107 5.04 -16.38 1.03
C TYR A 107 4.97 -17.13 2.36
N SER A 108 4.14 -16.63 3.28
CA SER A 108 3.91 -17.22 4.59
C SER A 108 2.47 -16.97 4.99
N THR A 109 1.70 -18.04 5.17
CA THR A 109 0.30 -17.95 5.61
C THR A 109 0.20 -17.29 6.97
N GLU A 110 1.12 -17.58 7.90
CA GLU A 110 1.19 -16.94 9.22
C GLU A 110 1.32 -15.41 9.12
N LYS A 111 2.13 -14.91 8.17
CA LYS A 111 2.23 -13.47 7.94
C LYS A 111 0.95 -12.88 7.34
N VAL A 112 0.28 -13.60 6.45
CA VAL A 112 -1.03 -13.17 5.92
C VAL A 112 -2.07 -13.11 7.04
N GLU A 113 -2.10 -14.11 7.91
CA GLU A 113 -2.98 -14.15 9.09
C GLU A 113 -2.69 -13.00 10.06
N SER A 114 -1.41 -12.68 10.30
CA SER A 114 -1.01 -11.53 11.10
C SER A 114 -1.55 -10.21 10.52
N VAL A 115 -1.49 -10.04 9.21
CA VAL A 115 -2.05 -8.87 8.52
C VAL A 115 -3.59 -8.87 8.59
N TRP A 116 -4.25 -10.02 8.47
CA TRP A 116 -5.69 -10.13 8.65
C TRP A 116 -6.13 -9.68 10.05
N ASN A 117 -5.39 -10.08 11.08
CA ASN A 117 -5.62 -9.61 12.46
C ASN A 117 -5.45 -8.09 12.59
N PHE A 118 -4.48 -7.50 11.89
CA PHE A 118 -4.30 -6.05 11.81
C PHE A 118 -5.48 -5.33 11.14
N ILE A 119 -5.98 -5.86 10.02
CA ILE A 119 -7.17 -5.29 9.36
C ILE A 119 -8.40 -5.41 10.27
N ASN A 120 -8.54 -6.52 10.99
CA ASN A 120 -9.60 -6.67 11.99
C ASN A 120 -9.44 -5.65 13.14
N LYS A 121 -8.21 -5.31 13.55
CA LYS A 121 -7.94 -4.25 14.53
C LYS A 121 -8.42 -2.88 14.02
N ILE A 122 -8.16 -2.54 12.75
CA ILE A 122 -8.68 -1.32 12.09
C ILE A 122 -10.21 -1.30 12.16
N TRP A 123 -10.86 -2.41 11.77
CA TRP A 123 -12.32 -2.53 11.81
C TRP A 123 -12.88 -2.33 13.22
N ASN A 124 -12.26 -2.93 14.23
CA ASN A 124 -12.67 -2.77 15.62
C ASN A 124 -12.52 -1.32 16.11
N GLY A 125 -11.42 -0.64 15.78
CA GLY A 125 -11.21 0.78 16.11
C GLY A 125 -12.22 1.70 15.43
N ALA A 126 -12.50 1.47 14.15
CA ALA A 126 -13.53 2.20 13.41
C ALA A 126 -14.93 1.95 14.00
N ARG A 127 -15.28 0.68 14.26
CA ARG A 127 -16.55 0.31 14.87
C ARG A 127 -16.74 0.95 16.24
N PHE A 128 -15.71 0.94 17.10
CA PHE A 128 -15.74 1.64 18.37
C PHE A 128 -16.05 3.12 18.18
N SER A 129 -15.36 3.79 17.25
CA SER A 129 -15.57 5.21 16.98
C SER A 129 -17.00 5.49 16.52
N LEU A 130 -17.49 4.74 15.52
CA LEU A 130 -18.84 4.89 14.96
C LEU A 130 -19.95 4.66 16.00
N MET A 131 -19.79 3.66 16.88
CA MET A 131 -20.76 3.38 17.94
C MET A 131 -20.89 4.50 18.97
N ASN A 132 -19.85 5.34 19.11
CA ASN A 132 -19.80 6.38 20.13
C ASN A 132 -20.09 7.79 19.62
N ILE A 133 -19.84 8.08 18.33
CA ILE A 133 -20.19 9.39 17.74
C ILE A 133 -21.68 9.52 17.42
N GLY A 134 -22.41 8.40 17.28
CA GLY A 134 -23.85 8.36 16.99
C GLY A 134 -24.16 8.43 15.48
N GLU A 135 -25.33 7.93 15.09
CA GLU A 135 -25.73 7.80 13.67
C GLU A 135 -25.98 9.14 12.97
N ASP A 136 -26.29 10.19 13.74
CA ASP A 136 -26.60 11.53 13.23
C ASP A 136 -25.36 12.43 13.06
N PHE A 137 -24.17 11.97 13.48
CA PHE A 137 -22.94 12.74 13.39
C PHE A 137 -22.52 12.95 11.94
N LYS A 138 -22.24 14.20 11.59
CA LYS A 138 -21.78 14.58 10.25
C LYS A 138 -20.38 15.15 10.29
N VAL A 139 -19.72 15.15 9.14
CA VAL A 139 -18.39 15.74 8.98
C VAL A 139 -18.38 17.21 9.36
N GLU A 140 -19.49 17.93 9.13
CA GLU A 140 -19.62 19.35 9.51
C GLU A 140 -19.65 19.58 11.02
N ASP A 141 -19.95 18.55 11.82
CA ASP A 141 -19.98 18.62 13.27
C ASP A 141 -18.57 18.51 13.90
N ILE A 142 -17.55 18.22 13.10
CA ILE A 142 -16.16 18.17 13.57
C ILE A 142 -15.68 19.60 13.88
N ASP A 143 -15.58 19.91 15.17
CA ASP A 143 -14.97 21.15 15.67
C ASP A 143 -13.67 20.86 16.42
N LEU A 144 -12.54 21.17 15.77
CA LEU A 144 -11.20 21.08 16.37
C LEU A 144 -10.73 22.39 17.03
N SER A 145 -11.54 23.45 16.98
CA SER A 145 -11.21 24.76 17.58
C SER A 145 -11.47 24.81 19.09
N GLY A 146 -12.23 23.84 19.62
CA GLY A 146 -12.53 23.70 21.03
C GLY A 146 -11.32 23.32 21.91
N ASN A 147 -11.59 23.17 23.21
CA ASN A 147 -10.57 22.74 24.17
C ASN A 147 -10.29 21.24 24.03
N LEU A 148 -9.31 20.91 23.19
CA LEU A 148 -8.79 19.55 23.05
C LEU A 148 -8.07 19.09 24.32
N SER A 149 -8.33 17.85 24.74
CA SER A 149 -7.62 17.20 25.84
C SER A 149 -6.15 16.98 25.47
N LEU A 150 -5.31 16.63 26.46
CA LEU A 150 -3.92 16.28 26.18
C LEU A 150 -3.82 15.06 25.26
N ALA A 151 -4.71 14.08 25.42
CA ALA A 151 -4.77 12.88 24.58
C ALA A 151 -5.14 13.24 23.13
N ASP A 152 -6.11 14.12 22.92
CA ASP A 152 -6.56 14.56 21.59
C ASP A 152 -5.43 15.31 20.86
N LYS A 153 -4.76 16.22 21.56
CA LYS A 153 -3.60 16.96 21.02
C LYS A 153 -2.46 16.00 20.67
N TRP A 154 -2.22 15.01 21.52
CA TRP A 154 -1.18 14.01 21.29
C TRP A 154 -1.48 13.18 20.04
N ILE A 155 -2.67 12.57 19.92
CA ILE A 155 -2.97 11.72 18.76
C ILE A 155 -2.99 12.51 17.45
N LEU A 156 -3.48 13.76 17.45
CA LEU A 156 -3.45 14.62 16.26
C LEU A 156 -2.03 14.99 15.86
N THR A 157 -1.13 15.17 16.83
CA THR A 157 0.30 15.38 16.55
C THR A 157 0.91 14.12 15.93
N ARG A 158 0.67 12.95 16.54
CA ARG A 158 1.14 11.66 16.01
C ARG A 158 0.60 11.37 14.62
N LEU A 159 -0.65 11.71 14.35
CA LEU A 159 -1.26 11.57 13.03
C LEU A 159 -0.52 12.43 11.99
N ASN A 160 -0.25 13.70 12.29
CA ASN A 160 0.48 14.58 11.38
C ASN A 160 1.92 14.10 11.12
N GLU A 161 2.62 13.62 12.14
CA GLU A 161 3.95 13.01 11.99
C GLU A 161 3.91 11.75 11.11
N THR A 162 2.91 10.90 11.30
CA THR A 162 2.69 9.70 10.48
C THR A 162 2.37 10.07 9.03
N ILE A 163 1.51 11.06 8.79
CA ILE A 163 1.20 11.54 7.44
C ILE A 163 2.47 12.02 6.73
N ALA A 164 3.29 12.84 7.38
CA ALA A 164 4.54 13.32 6.81
C ALA A 164 5.49 12.18 6.47
N THR A 165 5.63 11.21 7.39
CA THR A 165 6.50 10.04 7.22
C THR A 165 6.03 9.13 6.08
N VAL A 166 4.73 8.79 6.05
CA VAL A 166 4.14 7.94 5.01
C VAL A 166 4.23 8.60 3.65
N THR A 167 4.03 9.92 3.57
CA THR A 167 4.14 10.68 2.31
C THR A 167 5.57 10.60 1.76
N ASP A 168 6.57 10.93 2.58
CA ASP A 168 7.99 10.90 2.17
C ASP A 168 8.45 9.49 1.75
N LEU A 169 8.02 8.44 2.46
CA LEU A 169 8.35 7.06 2.12
C LEU A 169 7.63 6.59 0.85
N SER A 170 6.39 7.01 0.63
CA SER A 170 5.62 6.66 -0.56
C SER A 170 6.22 7.29 -1.82
N ASP A 171 6.68 8.54 -1.75
CA ASP A 171 7.37 9.22 -2.85
C ASP A 171 8.69 8.52 -3.24
N LYS A 172 9.27 7.76 -2.31
CA LYS A 172 10.50 6.96 -2.51
C LYS A 172 10.21 5.49 -2.84
N TYR A 173 8.95 5.09 -2.95
CA TYR A 173 8.51 3.71 -3.16
C TYR A 173 8.92 2.73 -2.03
N GLU A 174 9.15 3.23 -0.81
CA GLU A 174 9.54 2.44 0.37
C GLU A 174 8.33 1.84 1.10
N PHE A 175 7.52 1.05 0.38
CA PHE A 175 6.22 0.57 0.86
C PHE A 175 6.29 -0.34 2.09
N GLY A 176 7.40 -1.05 2.29
CA GLY A 176 7.65 -1.81 3.53
C GLY A 176 7.66 -0.91 4.77
N GLU A 177 8.33 0.23 4.67
CA GLU A 177 8.43 1.20 5.77
C GLU A 177 7.13 2.00 5.92
N VAL A 178 6.40 2.27 4.82
CA VAL A 178 5.03 2.81 4.86
C VAL A 178 4.12 1.90 5.69
N GLY A 179 4.14 0.58 5.40
CA GLY A 179 3.38 -0.40 6.16
C GLY A 179 3.73 -0.36 7.65
N ARG A 180 5.01 -0.35 7.99
CA ARG A 180 5.45 -0.26 9.40
C ARG A 180 4.96 1.01 10.09
N ALA A 181 5.05 2.16 9.44
CA ALA A 181 4.60 3.43 10.00
C ALA A 181 3.07 3.43 10.26
N LEU A 182 2.30 2.94 9.30
CA LEU A 182 0.85 2.79 9.43
C LEU A 182 0.46 1.82 10.54
N TYR A 183 1.13 0.65 10.60
CA TYR A 183 0.89 -0.35 11.64
C TYR A 183 1.10 0.25 13.04
N ASN A 184 2.25 0.88 13.28
CA ASN A 184 2.57 1.45 14.58
C ASN A 184 1.56 2.55 14.99
N PHE A 185 1.19 3.44 14.06
CA PHE A 185 0.22 4.48 14.37
C PHE A 185 -1.17 3.90 14.68
N ILE A 186 -1.66 2.97 13.86
CA ILE A 186 -3.01 2.42 14.01
C ILE A 186 -3.10 1.52 15.24
N TRP A 187 -2.16 0.58 15.37
CA TRP A 187 -2.20 -0.42 16.43
C TRP A 187 -1.80 0.20 17.77
N ASP A 188 -0.59 0.76 17.84
CA ASP A 188 0.01 1.18 19.11
C ASP A 188 -0.55 2.54 19.54
N ASP A 189 -0.44 3.57 18.70
CA ASP A 189 -0.80 4.94 19.10
C ASP A 189 -2.34 5.11 19.19
N PHE A 190 -3.07 4.71 18.14
CA PHE A 190 -4.52 4.93 18.07
C PHE A 190 -5.31 3.91 18.89
N CYS A 191 -5.15 2.61 18.61
CA CYS A 191 -6.01 1.62 19.24
C CYS A 191 -5.61 1.27 20.68
N ASP A 192 -4.31 1.08 20.96
CA ASP A 192 -3.88 0.63 22.29
C ASP A 192 -3.81 1.78 23.30
N TRP A 193 -3.52 3.01 22.84
CA TRP A 193 -3.44 4.18 23.71
C TRP A 193 -4.63 5.13 23.57
N TYR A 194 -4.84 5.75 22.41
CA TYR A 194 -5.82 6.83 22.30
C TYR A 194 -7.27 6.37 22.56
N ILE A 195 -7.68 5.22 22.01
CA ILE A 195 -9.00 4.64 22.29
C ILE A 195 -9.17 4.32 23.78
N GLU A 196 -8.15 3.84 24.47
CA GLU A 196 -8.25 3.56 25.90
C GLU A 196 -8.31 4.84 26.74
N MET A 197 -7.55 5.88 26.36
CA MET A 197 -7.61 7.20 27.02
C MET A 197 -8.95 7.89 26.81
N SER A 198 -9.57 7.75 25.63
CA SER A 198 -10.85 8.40 25.32
C SER A 198 -12.03 7.80 26.10
N LYS A 199 -11.94 6.52 26.50
CA LYS A 199 -12.98 5.89 27.35
C LYS A 199 -13.12 6.53 28.73
N ILE A 200 -12.09 7.20 29.25
CA ILE A 200 -12.11 7.82 30.58
C ILE A 200 -13.16 8.96 30.66
N PRO A 201 -13.09 10.01 29.83
CA PRO A 201 -14.10 11.06 29.83
C PRO A 201 -15.48 10.56 29.36
N MET A 202 -15.54 9.51 28.54
CA MET A 202 -16.82 8.97 28.04
C MET A 202 -17.61 8.19 29.10
N ASN A 203 -16.92 7.54 30.04
CA ASN A 203 -17.54 6.78 31.13
C ASN A 203 -17.62 7.57 32.45
N GLY A 204 -17.14 8.81 32.46
CA GLY A 204 -17.19 9.70 33.63
C GLY A 204 -18.54 10.41 33.73
N ASN A 205 -19.29 10.15 34.81
CA ASN A 205 -20.31 11.07 35.33
C ASN A 205 -19.67 12.34 35.88
#